data_AF-A0A7R9U021-F1
#
_entry.id   AF-A0A7R9U021-F1
#
_cell.length_a   1.000
_cell.length_b   1.000
_cell.length_c   1.000
_cell.angle_alpha   90.00
_cell.angle_beta   90.00
_cell.angle_gamma   90.00
#
_symmetry.space_group_name_H-M   'P 1'
#
loop_
_entity.id
_entity.type
_entity.pdbx_description
1 polymer ?
#
loop_
_entity_poly.entity_id
_entity_poly.type
_entity_poly.pdbx_seq_one_letter_code
_entity_poly.pdbx_strand_id
1 'polypeptide(L)'
;VAARGEASCWGVDGGGHETLVPAARGALSFAERVWVTPEGSTMGPMAQRVGYDAEGDTAWEVDLSGTALTLTGEERELVLMAGWVRTGQWRAALEAGALEVSEAPASKTGGGDDGACISLVRLPGGALLGELKLDSEGMPTELKMETAAGLERWTFAGPWHSVVDGVVAPSFHQHFPAAGGDSTFVISSENVELQTDASADARADEESGDGEIASSFAIDMDAVTALRTAVDTAAAARVPCCRGDGGHILARARTGDAGDGGAEIPGWVVIDTAAGGALCISPAAADELGMEKFGEVWLNGVGGGIKCALRRCEAFALGQVTLVRPVFVEMELGDAVRPASAVRGRRANVRSSAAERNNRIIGAVGAAILRRSVLELRLGKRDPWAAGAPPMALSVHAPEQYEAPTERAETAWQGLSYEYGVPHLEAVLRATNEGGPESEGGESGGGDGREPSGGGAMRWQSGSGVESVLLKLSFGVGGCGLILRRQTAARIGVESAIEASGVVSGAGSERARMARIGQPLPETNRSRDAEQGGVSAPPGVGDEDVFSTRLAAVEFKGATMRGVRALVHKGELPQDIELAEAAGGAACAQLLDGGTLLCLDVPGDRVSISRLDKYFT
;
A
#
# COMPACT_ATOMS: atom_id res chain seq x y z
N VAL A 1 14.61 12.24 27.80
CA VAL A 1 15.84 11.41 27.95
C VAL A 1 16.14 10.78 26.61
N ALA A 2 17.37 10.82 26.11
CA ALA A 2 17.74 10.32 24.79
C ALA A 2 18.96 9.41 24.91
N ALA A 3 18.88 8.18 24.39
CA ALA A 3 20.06 7.38 24.08
C ALA A 3 20.46 7.69 22.63
N ARG A 4 21.66 8.21 22.39
CA ARG A 4 22.18 8.42 21.03
C ARG A 4 23.13 7.29 20.62
N GLY A 5 22.91 6.77 19.42
CA GLY A 5 23.75 5.73 18.82
C GLY A 5 24.30 6.10 17.44
N GLU A 6 25.11 5.21 16.88
CA GLU A 6 25.41 5.11 15.45
C GLU A 6 24.42 4.13 14.80
N ALA A 7 24.00 4.39 13.57
CA ALA A 7 23.09 3.51 12.85
C ALA A 7 23.50 3.35 11.38
N SER A 8 23.37 2.13 10.85
CA SER A 8 23.43 1.84 9.42
C SER A 8 22.08 1.29 8.99
N CYS A 9 21.35 2.02 8.15
CA CYS A 9 20.08 1.57 7.59
C CYS A 9 19.99 1.93 6.10
N TRP A 10 19.16 1.17 5.39
CA TRP A 10 18.95 1.32 3.93
C TRP A 10 20.25 1.30 3.12
N GLY A 11 21.20 0.43 3.46
CA GLY A 11 22.46 0.28 2.71
C GLY A 11 23.27 1.58 2.61
N VAL A 12 22.99 2.56 3.46
CA VAL A 12 23.76 3.79 3.61
C VAL A 12 24.65 3.62 4.82
N ASP A 13 25.94 3.44 4.56
CA ASP A 13 26.97 3.59 5.58
C ASP A 13 27.13 5.10 5.82
N GLY A 14 26.79 5.55 7.02
CA GLY A 14 26.80 6.97 7.35
C GLY A 14 26.71 7.20 8.85
N GLY A 15 26.88 8.47 9.24
CA GLY A 15 26.61 8.92 10.61
C GLY A 15 25.12 8.77 10.88
N GLY A 16 24.75 7.64 11.46
CA GLY A 16 23.39 7.38 11.91
C GLY A 16 23.19 7.88 13.33
N HIS A 17 22.02 8.41 13.66
CA HIS A 17 21.66 8.66 15.05
C HIS A 17 20.30 8.05 15.34
N GLU A 18 20.29 7.03 16.19
CA GLU A 18 19.06 6.57 16.84
C GLU A 18 18.87 7.40 18.11
N THR A 19 17.67 7.94 18.31
CA THR A 19 17.27 8.56 19.58
C THR A 19 16.04 7.84 20.12
N LEU A 20 16.23 7.10 21.22
CA LEU A 20 15.13 6.50 21.98
C LEU A 20 14.73 7.44 23.10
N VAL A 21 13.51 7.98 23.01
CA VAL A 21 12.91 8.80 24.05
C VAL A 21 11.84 7.98 24.75
N PRO A 22 12.04 7.52 25.99
CA PRO A 22 10.98 6.98 26.81
C PRO A 22 10.26 8.10 27.58
N ALA A 23 8.98 7.93 27.85
CA ALA A 23 8.29 8.80 28.80
C ALA A 23 8.81 8.60 30.24
N ALA A 24 8.68 9.64 31.07
CA ALA A 24 8.96 9.53 32.50
C ALA A 24 8.10 8.41 33.13
N ARG A 25 8.63 7.80 34.20
CA ARG A 25 8.08 6.62 34.92
C ARG A 25 6.55 6.45 34.79
N GLY A 26 6.15 5.33 34.16
CA GLY A 26 4.78 4.82 34.16
C GLY A 26 4.02 5.00 32.84
N ALA A 27 4.47 5.85 31.93
CA ALA A 27 3.91 5.93 30.58
C ALA A 27 4.67 4.98 29.63
N LEU A 28 3.93 4.12 28.93
CA LEU A 28 4.46 3.18 27.92
C LEU A 28 4.80 3.88 26.59
N SER A 29 4.82 5.21 26.56
CA SER A 29 5.14 5.98 25.37
C SER A 29 6.63 5.88 25.04
N PHE A 30 6.91 5.87 23.74
CA PHE A 30 8.26 5.99 23.22
C PHE A 30 8.25 6.76 21.90
N ALA A 31 9.37 7.39 21.58
CA ALA A 31 9.64 7.88 20.25
C ALA A 31 11.04 7.45 19.85
N GLU A 32 11.13 6.85 18.68
CA GLU A 32 12.35 6.52 17.98
C GLU A 32 12.50 7.45 16.78
N ARG A 33 13.75 7.80 16.54
CA ARG A 33 14.13 8.63 15.42
C ARG A 33 15.48 8.15 14.95
N VAL A 34 15.52 7.64 13.72
CA VAL A 34 16.71 7.19 13.02
C VAL A 34 16.97 8.19 11.91
N TRP A 35 18.12 8.83 11.96
CA TRP A 35 18.59 9.64 10.84
C TRP A 35 19.81 9.00 10.23
N VAL A 36 19.93 9.00 8.91
CA VAL A 36 21.16 8.62 8.23
C VAL A 36 21.52 9.67 7.20
N THR A 37 22.77 10.13 7.27
CA THR A 37 23.36 11.04 6.29
C THR A 37 24.30 10.24 5.40
N PRO A 38 23.99 10.11 4.09
CA PRO A 38 24.91 9.45 3.17
C PRO A 38 26.23 10.21 3.08
N GLU A 39 27.36 9.50 3.21
CA GLU A 39 28.68 10.13 3.14
C GLU A 39 28.88 10.90 1.83
N GLY A 40 29.32 12.16 1.95
CA GLY A 40 29.59 13.04 0.82
C GLY A 40 28.34 13.57 0.09
N SER A 41 27.14 13.25 0.57
CA SER A 41 25.92 13.75 -0.05
C SER A 41 25.60 15.16 0.41
N THR A 42 25.23 16.01 -0.54
CA THR A 42 24.65 17.34 -0.26
C THR A 42 23.17 17.24 0.14
N MET A 43 22.61 16.02 0.24
CA MET A 43 21.18 15.83 0.12
C MET A 43 20.35 15.97 1.40
N GLY A 44 20.97 16.30 2.53
CA GLY A 44 20.31 16.35 3.84
C GLY A 44 20.00 14.96 4.39
N PRO A 45 19.77 14.82 5.70
CA PRO A 45 19.57 13.52 6.34
C PRO A 45 18.28 12.83 5.86
N MET A 46 18.33 11.51 5.68
CA MET A 46 17.12 10.69 5.73
C MET A 46 16.70 10.57 7.18
N ALA A 47 15.40 10.61 7.45
CA ALA A 47 14.86 10.37 8.77
C ALA A 47 13.72 9.36 8.67
N GLN A 48 13.76 8.30 9.47
CA GLN A 48 12.58 7.52 9.82
C GLN A 48 12.27 7.80 11.28
N ARG A 49 11.00 7.95 11.58
CA ARG A 49 10.55 8.12 12.96
C ARG A 49 9.41 7.16 13.21
N VAL A 50 9.40 6.57 14.38
CA VAL A 50 8.34 5.67 14.83
C VAL A 50 8.09 5.99 16.29
N GLY A 51 6.84 5.94 16.73
CA GLY A 51 6.54 6.19 18.12
C GLY A 51 5.18 5.68 18.54
N TYR A 52 4.97 5.78 19.84
CA TYR A 52 3.71 5.50 20.48
C TYR A 52 3.48 6.54 21.58
N ASP A 53 2.31 7.14 21.56
CA ASP A 53 1.79 7.95 22.64
C ASP A 53 0.75 7.17 23.44
N ALA A 54 1.09 6.76 24.67
CA ALA A 54 0.19 6.04 25.56
C ALA A 54 -0.96 6.90 26.09
N GLU A 55 -0.84 8.24 26.11
CA GLU A 55 -1.94 9.12 26.55
C GLU A 55 -3.04 9.18 25.48
N GLY A 56 -2.66 9.35 24.22
CA GLY A 56 -3.56 9.29 23.08
C GLY A 56 -3.85 7.90 22.51
N ASP A 57 -3.26 6.84 23.09
CA ASP A 57 -3.24 5.47 22.54
C ASP A 57 -2.94 5.40 21.03
N THR A 58 -1.98 6.20 20.58
CA THR A 58 -1.72 6.41 19.15
C THR A 58 -0.31 5.95 18.81
N ALA A 59 -0.20 4.89 18.00
CA ALA A 59 1.05 4.49 17.37
C ALA A 59 1.20 5.23 16.04
N TRP A 60 2.42 5.66 15.71
CA TRP A 60 2.67 6.44 14.52
C TRP A 60 4.03 6.15 13.89
N GLU A 61 4.14 6.42 12.59
CA GLU A 61 5.41 6.44 11.86
C GLU A 61 5.53 7.68 10.99
N VAL A 62 6.75 8.07 10.65
CA VAL A 62 7.05 9.01 9.57
C VAL A 62 7.82 8.23 8.52
N ASP A 63 7.17 8.03 7.38
CA ASP A 63 7.71 7.25 6.26
C ASP A 63 8.83 8.00 5.50
N LEU A 64 9.40 7.36 4.48
CA LEU A 64 10.49 7.92 3.67
C LEU A 64 10.11 9.19 2.88
N SER A 65 8.81 9.45 2.63
CA SER A 65 8.37 10.73 2.07
C SER A 65 8.32 11.85 3.11
N GLY A 66 8.50 11.53 4.39
CA GLY A 66 8.24 12.45 5.48
C GLY A 66 6.75 12.64 5.71
N THR A 67 5.91 11.65 5.40
CA THR A 67 4.50 11.67 5.79
C THR A 67 4.35 10.96 7.12
N ALA A 68 3.71 11.63 8.07
CA ALA A 68 3.35 11.00 9.33
C ALA A 68 2.08 10.15 9.16
N LEU A 69 2.04 8.98 9.81
CA LEU A 69 0.96 8.00 9.72
C LEU A 69 0.58 7.47 11.08
N THR A 70 -0.73 7.37 11.33
CA THR A 70 -1.23 6.57 12.43
C THR A 70 -1.24 5.10 12.02
N LEU A 71 -0.65 4.27 12.86
CA LEU A 71 -0.56 2.83 12.64
C LEU A 71 -1.74 2.13 13.31
N THR A 72 -2.29 1.14 12.62
CA THR A 72 -3.42 0.31 13.08
C THR A 72 -3.12 -1.17 12.87
N GLY A 73 -3.95 -2.04 13.44
CA GLY A 73 -3.85 -3.49 13.25
C GLY A 73 -2.46 -4.04 13.55
N GLU A 74 -1.98 -4.88 12.64
CA GLU A 74 -0.68 -5.57 12.76
C GLU A 74 0.51 -4.60 12.80
N GLU A 75 0.49 -3.49 12.06
CA GLU A 75 1.57 -2.48 12.06
C GLU A 75 1.72 -1.82 13.43
N ARG A 76 0.59 -1.50 14.07
CA ARG A 76 0.56 -0.98 15.44
C ARG A 76 1.15 -2.01 16.41
N GLU A 77 0.72 -3.26 16.32
CA GLU A 77 1.20 -4.35 17.18
C GLU A 77 2.71 -4.56 17.04
N LEU A 78 3.21 -4.57 15.80
CA LEU A 78 4.62 -4.70 15.46
C LEU A 78 5.45 -3.59 16.11
N VAL A 79 5.05 -2.34 15.90
CA VAL A 79 5.76 -1.16 16.44
C VAL A 79 5.76 -1.15 17.96
N LEU A 80 4.62 -1.46 18.60
CA LEU A 80 4.52 -1.49 20.05
C LEU A 80 5.42 -2.56 20.67
N MET A 81 5.35 -3.80 20.16
CA MET A 81 6.19 -4.89 20.67
C MET A 81 7.67 -4.61 20.45
N ALA A 82 8.07 -4.24 19.23
CA ALA A 82 9.46 -3.93 18.92
C ALA A 82 9.98 -2.73 19.74
N GLY A 83 9.19 -1.68 19.87
CA GLY A 83 9.54 -0.47 20.63
C GLY A 83 9.70 -0.74 22.13
N TRP A 84 8.74 -1.43 22.76
CA TRP A 84 8.82 -1.78 24.17
C TRP A 84 9.95 -2.76 24.49
N VAL A 85 10.28 -3.69 23.59
CA VAL A 85 11.43 -4.59 23.78
C VAL A 85 12.74 -3.80 23.72
N ARG A 86 12.91 -2.93 22.71
CA ARG A 86 14.14 -2.13 22.52
C ARG A 86 14.39 -1.09 23.61
N THR A 87 13.32 -0.53 24.15
CA THR A 87 13.39 0.44 25.26
C THR A 87 13.33 -0.21 26.64
N GLY A 88 13.28 -1.55 26.72
CA GLY A 88 13.15 -2.27 27.98
C GLY A 88 11.81 -2.08 28.69
N GLN A 89 10.86 -1.35 28.11
CA GLN A 89 9.53 -1.09 28.64
C GLN A 89 8.62 -2.33 28.60
N TRP A 90 9.01 -3.41 27.94
CA TRP A 90 8.22 -4.65 27.84
C TRP A 90 7.82 -5.22 29.21
N ARG A 91 8.66 -5.10 30.25
CA ARG A 91 8.30 -5.53 31.62
C ARG A 91 7.18 -4.68 32.20
N ALA A 92 7.27 -3.36 32.05
CA ALA A 92 6.23 -2.43 32.47
C ALA A 92 4.93 -2.68 31.69
N ALA A 93 5.03 -3.00 30.40
CA ALA A 93 3.88 -3.35 29.57
C ALA A 93 3.20 -4.65 30.04
N LEU A 94 3.96 -5.65 30.50
CA LEU A 94 3.41 -6.86 31.13
C LEU A 94 2.72 -6.55 32.45
N GLU A 95 3.35 -5.77 33.33
CA GLU A 95 2.78 -5.38 34.63
C GLU A 95 1.49 -4.56 34.47
N ALA A 96 1.42 -3.73 33.43
CA ALA A 96 0.24 -2.94 33.07
C ALA A 96 -0.85 -3.76 32.35
N GLY A 97 -0.57 -5.01 31.96
CA GLY A 97 -1.48 -5.83 31.16
C GLY A 97 -1.61 -5.37 29.69
N ALA A 98 -0.69 -4.54 29.20
CA ALA A 98 -0.61 -4.11 27.81
C ALA A 98 0.09 -5.14 26.90
N LEU A 99 0.83 -6.09 27.51
CA LEU A 99 1.31 -7.31 26.88
C LEU A 99 0.82 -8.53 27.66
N GLU A 100 0.53 -9.61 26.93
CA GLU A 100 0.29 -10.93 27.48
C GLU A 100 1.48 -11.84 27.19
N VAL A 101 1.87 -12.67 28.16
CA VAL A 101 2.90 -13.70 27.99
C VAL A 101 2.29 -15.09 28.19
N SER A 102 2.67 -16.01 27.31
CA SER A 102 2.49 -17.45 27.50
C SER A 102 3.81 -18.18 27.31
N GLU A 103 3.98 -19.31 27.98
CA GLU A 103 5.16 -20.16 27.76
C GLU A 103 5.15 -20.71 26.33
N ALA A 104 6.30 -20.61 25.65
CA ALA A 104 6.47 -21.27 24.37
C ALA A 104 6.40 -22.80 24.56
N PRO A 105 5.72 -23.55 23.67
CA PRO A 105 5.76 -25.00 23.73
C PRO A 105 7.22 -25.47 23.65
N ALA A 106 7.63 -26.38 24.54
CA ALA A 106 9.00 -26.89 24.58
C ALA A 106 9.45 -27.33 23.19
N SER A 107 10.36 -26.57 22.58
CA SER A 107 10.75 -26.77 21.19
C SER A 107 11.38 -28.16 21.02
N LYS A 108 11.02 -28.86 19.94
CA LYS A 108 11.66 -30.12 19.53
C LYS A 108 12.98 -29.89 18.78
N THR A 109 13.50 -28.66 18.74
CA THR A 109 14.82 -28.36 18.21
C THR A 109 15.86 -28.76 19.24
N GLY A 110 16.50 -29.89 18.98
CA GLY A 110 17.45 -30.51 19.90
C GLY A 110 18.67 -29.63 20.17
N GLY A 111 19.09 -29.65 21.43
CA GLY A 111 20.49 -29.66 21.86
C GLY A 111 21.28 -28.38 21.66
N GLY A 112 21.44 -27.62 22.75
CA GLY A 112 22.55 -26.69 22.94
C GLY A 112 22.15 -25.31 23.47
N ASP A 113 22.50 -25.09 24.74
CA ASP A 113 22.89 -23.84 25.39
C ASP A 113 21.92 -22.97 26.22
N ASP A 114 22.36 -22.84 27.48
CA ASP A 114 22.37 -21.70 28.40
C ASP A 114 21.08 -20.97 28.70
N GLY A 115 20.31 -21.48 29.66
CA GLY A 115 19.47 -20.69 30.58
C GLY A 115 18.43 -19.73 29.98
N ALA A 116 18.27 -19.72 28.66
CA ALA A 116 17.48 -18.74 27.94
C ALA A 116 16.00 -19.15 27.94
N CYS A 117 15.14 -18.23 28.37
CA CYS A 117 13.70 -18.43 28.36
C CYS A 117 13.12 -17.92 27.04
N ILE A 118 12.27 -18.72 26.39
CA ILE A 118 11.48 -18.27 25.24
C ILE A 118 10.05 -18.03 25.73
N SER A 119 9.61 -16.79 25.62
CA SER A 119 8.24 -16.36 25.95
C SER A 119 7.51 -15.99 24.66
N LEU A 120 6.27 -16.45 24.53
CA LEU A 120 5.36 -15.94 23.51
C LEU A 120 4.72 -14.66 24.05
N VAL A 121 4.84 -13.56 23.33
CA VAL A 121 4.30 -12.24 23.67
C VAL A 121 3.25 -11.83 22.66
N ARG A 122 2.19 -11.17 23.11
CA ARG A 122 1.17 -10.57 22.23
C ARG A 122 0.50 -9.39 22.91
N LEU A 123 -0.13 -8.51 22.13
CA LEU A 123 -1.05 -7.52 22.70
C LEU A 123 -2.39 -8.18 23.07
N PRO A 124 -3.09 -7.70 24.11
CA PRO A 124 -4.45 -8.17 24.43
C PRO A 124 -5.39 -8.01 23.24
N GLY A 125 -5.95 -9.13 22.76
CA GLY A 125 -6.83 -9.16 21.59
C GLY A 125 -6.12 -8.92 20.24
N GLY A 126 -4.79 -8.80 20.24
CA GLY A 126 -3.99 -8.64 19.03
C GLY A 126 -3.85 -9.94 18.23
N ALA A 127 -3.56 -9.79 16.94
CA ALA A 127 -3.37 -10.90 16.01
C ALA A 127 -1.90 -11.35 15.91
N LEU A 128 -0.95 -10.45 16.19
CA LEU A 128 0.48 -10.69 16.02
C LEU A 128 1.05 -11.40 17.26
N LEU A 129 1.73 -12.53 17.01
CA LEU A 129 2.43 -13.30 18.02
C LEU A 129 3.94 -13.07 17.89
N GLY A 130 4.57 -12.62 18.97
CA GLY A 130 6.02 -12.49 19.08
C GLY A 130 6.65 -13.63 19.86
N GLU A 131 7.80 -14.12 19.41
CA GLU A 131 8.69 -14.98 20.20
C GLU A 131 9.83 -14.14 20.78
N LEU A 132 9.83 -13.93 22.10
CA LEU A 132 10.84 -13.18 22.82
C LEU A 132 11.78 -14.13 23.55
N LYS A 133 13.06 -14.13 23.16
CA LYS A 133 14.13 -14.88 23.83
C LYS A 133 14.84 -13.97 24.83
N LEU A 134 14.91 -14.42 26.07
CA LEU A 134 15.58 -13.73 27.18
C LEU A 134 16.85 -14.48 27.60
N ASP A 135 17.88 -13.76 28.05
CA ASP A 135 19.05 -14.34 28.72
C ASP A 135 18.75 -14.71 30.19
N SER A 136 19.79 -15.15 30.92
CA SER A 136 19.70 -15.54 32.32
C SER A 136 19.42 -14.39 33.29
N GLU A 137 19.66 -13.13 32.88
CA GLU A 137 19.30 -11.92 33.62
C GLU A 137 17.88 -11.44 33.26
N GLY A 138 17.24 -12.13 32.32
CA GLY A 138 15.92 -11.81 31.79
C GLY A 138 15.96 -10.64 30.82
N MET A 139 17.09 -10.34 30.19
CA MET A 139 17.21 -9.31 29.17
C MET A 139 16.97 -9.88 27.77
N PRO A 140 16.31 -9.14 26.85
CA PRO A 140 16.10 -9.61 25.49
C PRO A 140 17.41 -9.93 24.76
N THR A 141 17.40 -11.03 24.01
CA THR A 141 18.49 -11.45 23.10
C THR A 141 17.99 -11.59 21.67
N GLU A 142 16.72 -11.94 21.48
CA GLU A 142 16.07 -12.04 20.19
C GLU A 142 14.56 -11.79 20.30
N LEU A 143 13.97 -11.10 19.32
CA LEU A 143 12.52 -10.99 19.12
C LEU A 143 12.21 -11.43 17.68
N LYS A 144 11.22 -12.31 17.50
CA LYS A 144 10.70 -12.72 16.19
C LYS A 144 9.21 -12.50 16.12
N MET A 145 8.70 -12.02 14.99
CA MET A 145 7.28 -11.81 14.75
C MET A 145 6.94 -12.25 13.32
N GLU A 146 5.98 -13.15 13.15
CA GLU A 146 5.48 -13.54 11.82
C GLU A 146 4.41 -12.54 11.38
N THR A 147 4.75 -11.71 10.40
CA THR A 147 3.84 -10.72 9.82
C THR A 147 3.25 -11.21 8.49
N ALA A 148 2.22 -10.53 7.98
CA ALA A 148 1.75 -10.74 6.61
C ALA A 148 2.86 -10.55 5.56
N ALA A 149 3.81 -9.65 5.84
CA ALA A 149 4.98 -9.38 5.02
C ALA A 149 6.08 -10.45 5.13
N GLY A 150 6.00 -11.36 6.11
CA GLY A 150 6.99 -12.39 6.42
C GLY A 150 7.58 -12.25 7.83
N LEU A 151 8.71 -12.94 8.07
CA LEU A 151 9.35 -12.95 9.39
C LEU A 151 10.12 -11.65 9.65
N GLU A 152 9.69 -10.91 10.66
CA GLU A 152 10.40 -9.77 11.24
C GLU A 152 11.26 -10.24 12.43
N ARG A 153 12.54 -9.83 12.49
CA ARG A 153 13.45 -10.29 13.56
C ARG A 153 14.37 -9.18 14.09
N TRP A 154 14.52 -9.12 15.40
CA TRP A 154 15.51 -8.29 16.09
C TRP A 154 16.46 -9.16 16.91
N THR A 155 17.74 -8.81 16.91
CA THR A 155 18.74 -9.41 17.80
C THR A 155 19.39 -8.33 18.66
N PHE A 156 19.68 -8.67 19.90
CA PHE A 156 20.24 -7.77 20.90
C PHE A 156 21.56 -8.34 21.42
N ALA A 157 22.59 -7.50 21.51
CA ALA A 157 23.90 -7.91 22.00
C ALA A 157 24.58 -6.83 22.85
N GLY A 158 25.58 -7.26 23.62
CA GLY A 158 26.31 -6.39 24.53
C GLY A 158 25.53 -6.03 25.80
N PRO A 159 26.08 -5.15 26.65
CA PRO A 159 25.41 -4.75 27.88
C PRO A 159 24.17 -3.90 27.59
N TRP A 160 23.18 -4.02 28.46
CA TRP A 160 22.05 -3.10 28.50
C TRP A 160 22.37 -1.91 29.39
N HIS A 161 22.20 -0.71 28.87
CA HIS A 161 22.48 0.54 29.56
C HIS A 161 21.22 1.06 30.24
N SER A 162 21.32 1.44 31.51
CA SER A 162 20.25 2.19 32.16
C SER A 162 20.24 3.62 31.63
N VAL A 163 19.09 4.04 31.10
CA VAL A 163 18.92 5.36 30.49
C VAL A 163 18.28 6.33 31.50
N VAL A 164 17.23 5.86 32.18
CA VAL A 164 16.49 6.54 33.24
C VAL A 164 15.79 5.46 34.07
N ASP A 165 15.49 5.72 35.34
CA ASP A 165 14.87 4.76 36.27
C ASP A 165 13.75 3.90 35.63
N GLY A 166 14.07 2.63 35.32
CA GLY A 166 13.14 1.64 34.75
C GLY A 166 13.20 1.49 33.22
N VAL A 167 13.99 2.30 32.52
CA VAL A 167 14.22 2.24 31.07
C VAL A 167 15.66 1.85 30.78
N VAL A 168 15.82 0.88 29.88
CA VAL A 168 17.11 0.37 29.45
C VAL A 168 17.18 0.32 27.92
N ALA A 169 18.38 0.46 27.37
CA ALA A 169 18.62 0.32 25.94
C ALA A 169 19.81 -0.62 25.70
N PRO A 170 19.76 -1.49 24.67
CA PRO A 170 20.86 -2.39 24.36
C PRO A 170 22.04 -1.62 23.75
N SER A 171 23.28 -2.01 24.08
CA SER A 171 24.47 -1.44 23.40
C SER A 171 24.46 -1.68 21.89
N PHE A 172 23.87 -2.79 21.47
CA PHE A 172 23.80 -3.18 20.09
C PHE A 172 22.46 -3.86 19.82
N HIS A 173 21.82 -3.46 18.72
CA HIS A 173 20.75 -4.27 18.17
C HIS A 173 20.75 -4.22 16.65
N GLN A 174 20.21 -5.29 16.06
CA GLN A 174 20.11 -5.43 14.62
C GLN A 174 18.69 -5.87 14.27
N HIS A 175 18.09 -5.19 13.30
CA HIS A 175 16.77 -5.46 12.77
C HIS A 175 16.90 -6.10 11.40
N PHE A 176 16.21 -7.23 11.20
CA PHE A 176 16.10 -7.98 9.95
C PHE A 176 14.63 -7.92 9.52
N PRO A 177 14.27 -6.96 8.66
CA PRO A 177 12.91 -6.83 8.19
C PRO A 177 12.52 -7.99 7.28
N ALA A 178 11.22 -8.27 7.21
CA ALA A 178 10.66 -9.35 6.40
C ALA A 178 10.96 -9.16 4.91
N ALA A 179 11.06 -7.89 4.47
CA ALA A 179 11.46 -7.53 3.11
C ALA A 179 12.92 -7.88 2.77
N GLY A 180 13.75 -8.18 3.75
CA GLY A 180 15.17 -8.47 3.60
C GLY A 180 16.08 -7.28 3.89
N GLY A 181 17.39 -7.54 3.89
CA GLY A 181 18.38 -6.60 4.40
C GLY A 181 18.46 -6.60 5.92
N ASP A 182 19.19 -5.65 6.45
CA ASP A 182 19.36 -5.45 7.88
C ASP A 182 19.65 -3.98 8.20
N SER A 183 19.23 -3.56 9.40
CA SER A 183 19.61 -2.29 9.98
C SER A 183 20.33 -2.56 11.30
N THR A 184 21.47 -1.91 11.50
CA THR A 184 22.30 -2.08 12.69
C THR A 184 22.33 -0.78 13.48
N PHE A 185 22.21 -0.91 14.80
CA PHE A 185 22.16 0.19 15.74
C PHE A 185 23.15 -0.05 16.88
N VAL A 186 24.01 0.93 17.15
CA VAL A 186 25.04 0.86 18.18
C VAL A 186 24.86 2.03 19.13
N ILE A 187 24.45 1.77 20.36
CA ILE A 187 24.27 2.78 21.41
C ILE A 187 25.50 2.76 22.31
N SER A 188 26.20 3.89 22.43
CA SER A 188 27.34 4.01 23.34
C SER A 188 26.91 4.56 24.71
N SER A 189 27.53 4.07 25.78
CA SER A 189 27.23 4.50 27.16
C SER A 189 27.51 5.98 27.43
N GLU A 190 28.36 6.62 26.62
CA GLU A 190 28.74 8.04 26.74
C GLU A 190 27.69 9.01 26.18
N ASN A 191 26.72 8.48 25.43
CA ASN A 191 25.73 9.23 24.64
C ASN A 191 24.31 9.17 25.21
N VAL A 192 24.16 8.74 26.46
CA VAL A 192 22.90 8.81 27.21
C VAL A 192 22.77 10.22 27.80
N GLU A 193 22.09 11.11 27.07
CA GLU A 193 21.81 12.46 27.54
C GLU A 193 20.43 12.51 28.21
N LEU A 194 20.41 12.95 29.47
CA LEU A 194 19.19 13.46 30.10
C LEU A 194 18.83 14.79 29.43
N GLN A 195 18.11 14.74 28.32
CA GLN A 195 17.45 15.94 27.80
C GLN A 195 16.42 16.41 28.84
N THR A 196 16.72 17.55 29.46
CA THR A 196 15.76 18.36 30.19
C THR A 196 15.12 19.33 29.19
N ASP A 197 13.83 19.60 29.37
CA ASP A 197 12.94 20.25 28.38
C ASP A 197 13.48 21.55 27.75
N ALA A 198 14.44 22.23 28.37
CA ALA A 198 15.04 23.47 27.86
C ALA A 198 16.15 23.29 26.79
N SER A 199 16.59 22.06 26.50
CA SER A 199 17.72 21.78 25.58
C SER A 199 17.32 21.12 24.26
N ALA A 200 16.04 20.75 24.11
CA ALA A 200 15.49 20.28 22.84
C ALA A 200 15.39 21.42 21.81
N ASP A 201 15.18 22.66 22.27
CA ASP A 201 14.97 23.83 21.42
C ASP A 201 16.26 24.39 20.80
N ALA A 202 17.43 24.19 21.42
CA ALA A 202 18.60 25.01 21.12
C ALA A 202 19.63 24.39 20.13
N ARG A 203 19.43 23.15 19.66
CA ARG A 203 20.38 22.49 18.72
C ARG A 203 19.75 21.93 17.45
N ALA A 204 18.44 22.05 17.30
CA ALA A 204 17.76 21.79 16.02
C ALA A 204 17.97 22.93 15.00
N ASP A 205 18.51 24.08 15.44
CA ASP A 205 18.48 25.33 14.69
C ASP A 205 19.68 25.63 13.79
N GLU A 206 20.78 24.85 13.78
CA GLU A 206 21.99 25.32 13.06
C GLU A 206 22.30 24.68 11.70
N GLU A 207 21.62 23.63 11.20
CA GLU A 207 21.96 23.16 9.82
C GLU A 207 20.88 22.47 8.95
N SER A 208 19.65 22.27 9.42
CA SER A 208 18.57 21.77 8.53
C SER A 208 17.21 22.21 9.03
N GLY A 209 16.49 23.01 8.23
CA GLY A 209 15.19 23.60 8.57
C GLY A 209 14.04 22.61 8.71
N ASP A 210 14.08 21.79 9.76
CA ASP A 210 12.99 20.94 10.20
C ASP A 210 12.37 21.58 11.45
N GLY A 211 11.13 22.05 11.32
CA GLY A 211 10.45 22.85 12.35
C GLY A 211 10.28 22.15 13.71
N GLU A 212 10.08 22.99 14.74
CA GLU A 212 9.74 22.64 16.13
C GLU A 212 8.79 21.44 16.23
N ILE A 213 9.20 20.41 16.97
CA ILE A 213 8.27 19.45 17.56
C ILE A 213 8.57 19.44 19.05
N ALA A 214 7.61 19.98 19.81
CA ALA A 214 7.63 20.06 21.26
C ALA A 214 7.89 18.68 21.91
N SER A 215 8.24 18.72 23.19
CA SER A 215 8.54 17.60 24.08
C SER A 215 7.39 16.58 24.31
N SER A 216 6.40 16.48 23.41
CA SER A 216 5.32 15.50 23.43
C SER A 216 5.64 14.27 22.58
N PHE A 217 5.28 13.07 23.08
CA PHE A 217 5.30 11.83 22.28
C PHE A 217 4.26 11.82 21.17
N ALA A 218 3.26 12.71 21.27
CA ALA A 218 2.35 13.05 20.19
C ALA A 218 3.12 13.78 19.08
N ILE A 219 2.98 13.29 17.86
CA ILE A 219 3.50 13.94 16.66
C ILE A 219 2.41 14.83 16.05
N ASP A 220 2.76 16.07 15.71
CA ASP A 220 1.90 16.91 14.88
C ASP A 220 1.98 16.41 13.43
N MET A 221 0.96 15.64 13.04
CA MET A 221 0.85 14.98 11.75
C MET A 221 0.78 15.99 10.59
N ASP A 222 0.12 17.12 10.83
CA ASP A 222 -0.10 18.17 9.83
C ASP A 222 1.19 18.97 9.61
N ALA A 223 1.89 19.32 10.70
CA ALA A 223 3.15 20.07 10.63
C ALA A 223 4.25 19.29 9.87
N VAL A 224 4.38 17.98 10.13
CA VAL A 224 5.39 17.14 9.47
C VAL A 224 5.12 17.01 7.97
N THR A 225 3.85 16.84 7.59
CA THR A 225 3.45 16.69 6.19
C THR A 225 3.64 17.98 5.39
N ALA A 226 3.41 19.15 6.02
CA ALA A 226 3.55 20.46 5.39
C ALA A 226 5.00 20.81 5.03
N LEU A 227 5.99 20.40 5.83
CA LEU A 227 7.41 20.76 5.66
C LEU A 227 8.03 20.31 4.32
N ARG A 228 7.45 19.31 3.66
CA ARG A 228 7.98 18.74 2.39
C ARG A 228 7.07 18.95 1.19
N THR A 229 6.05 19.80 1.34
CA THR A 229 5.02 20.03 0.34
C THR A 229 4.96 21.50 -0.01
N ALA A 230 5.17 21.82 -1.28
CA ALA A 230 4.88 23.13 -1.84
C ALA A 230 3.55 23.05 -2.61
N VAL A 231 2.65 24.00 -2.32
CA VAL A 231 1.42 24.18 -3.07
C VAL A 231 1.64 25.24 -4.14
N ASP A 232 1.46 24.85 -5.41
CA ASP A 232 1.44 25.79 -6.51
C ASP A 232 -0.01 26.14 -6.85
N THR A 233 -0.51 27.23 -6.25
CA THR A 233 -1.88 27.71 -6.50
C THR A 233 -2.08 28.23 -7.93
N ALA A 234 -1.00 28.51 -8.67
CA ALA A 234 -1.07 28.94 -10.07
C ALA A 234 -1.07 27.75 -11.05
N ALA A 235 -0.62 26.56 -10.61
CA ALA A 235 -0.69 25.34 -11.41
C ALA A 235 -2.14 24.90 -11.65
N ALA A 236 -2.39 24.35 -12.84
CA ALA A 236 -3.64 23.69 -13.14
C ALA A 236 -3.74 22.38 -12.35
N ALA A 237 -4.86 22.17 -11.64
CA ALA A 237 -5.14 20.91 -10.98
C ALA A 237 -5.27 19.75 -11.99
N ARG A 238 -5.84 20.03 -13.16
CA ARG A 238 -6.05 19.02 -14.21
C ARG A 238 -4.72 18.58 -14.81
N VAL A 239 -4.46 17.28 -14.76
CA VAL A 239 -3.24 16.67 -15.33
C VAL A 239 -3.57 15.87 -16.60
N PRO A 240 -2.66 15.83 -17.59
CA PRO A 240 -2.80 14.92 -18.71
C PRO A 240 -2.83 13.47 -18.18
N CYS A 241 -3.85 12.72 -18.55
CA CYS A 241 -4.04 11.36 -18.08
C CYS A 241 -4.55 10.43 -19.19
N CYS A 242 -4.31 9.14 -19.05
CA CYS A 242 -4.91 8.13 -19.89
C CYS A 242 -5.11 6.82 -19.13
N ARG A 243 -5.89 5.90 -19.70
CA ARG A 243 -5.98 4.54 -19.18
C ARG A 243 -4.82 3.69 -19.72
N GLY A 244 -4.19 2.94 -18.83
CA GLY A 244 -3.30 1.84 -19.19
C GLY A 244 -4.07 0.57 -19.55
N ASP A 245 -3.39 -0.37 -20.19
CA ASP A 245 -3.81 -1.77 -20.24
C ASP A 245 -4.02 -2.28 -18.81
N GLY A 246 -5.00 -3.16 -18.60
CA GLY A 246 -5.39 -3.56 -17.24
C GLY A 246 -6.11 -2.46 -16.44
N GLY A 247 -6.57 -1.37 -17.05
CA GLY A 247 -7.44 -0.39 -16.38
C GLY A 247 -6.75 0.62 -15.45
N HIS A 248 -5.41 0.54 -15.35
CA HIS A 248 -4.59 1.47 -14.58
C HIS A 248 -4.81 2.93 -14.98
N ILE A 249 -4.68 3.83 -14.02
CA ILE A 249 -4.70 5.27 -14.26
C ILE A 249 -3.28 5.75 -14.45
N LEU A 250 -3.01 6.36 -15.60
CA LEU A 250 -1.71 6.93 -15.96
C LEU A 250 -1.80 8.45 -16.00
N ALA A 251 -0.78 9.13 -15.47
CA ALA A 251 -0.70 10.59 -15.46
C ALA A 251 0.66 11.09 -15.97
N ARG A 252 0.69 12.33 -16.47
CA ARG A 252 1.93 13.07 -16.69
C ARG A 252 2.28 13.86 -15.44
N ALA A 253 3.54 13.77 -15.03
CA ALA A 253 4.10 14.52 -13.92
C ALA A 253 5.18 15.50 -14.43
N ARG A 254 5.56 16.44 -13.57
CA ARG A 254 6.61 17.43 -13.83
C ARG A 254 7.75 17.28 -12.82
N THR A 255 8.96 17.64 -13.22
CA THR A 255 10.14 17.72 -12.36
C THR A 255 11.03 18.89 -12.76
N GLY A 256 11.83 19.41 -11.85
CA GLY A 256 12.71 20.55 -12.07
C GLY A 256 13.04 21.23 -10.75
N ASP A 257 13.39 22.51 -10.82
CA ASP A 257 13.62 23.32 -9.62
C ASP A 257 12.27 23.69 -9.00
N ALA A 258 12.16 23.69 -7.67
CA ALA A 258 10.90 23.93 -6.96
C ALA A 258 10.23 25.30 -7.26
N GLY A 259 10.92 26.21 -7.96
CA GLY A 259 10.43 27.55 -8.30
C GLY A 259 10.11 27.82 -9.78
N ASP A 260 10.39 26.90 -10.72
CA ASP A 260 10.21 27.15 -12.17
C ASP A 260 8.95 26.49 -12.77
N GLY A 261 8.14 25.83 -11.94
CA GLY A 261 6.96 25.08 -12.36
C GLY A 261 7.26 23.72 -12.98
N GLY A 262 8.53 23.32 -13.08
CA GLY A 262 9.02 22.03 -13.57
C GLY A 262 8.77 21.77 -15.06
N ALA A 263 9.67 21.03 -15.69
CA ALA A 263 9.45 20.46 -17.02
C ALA A 263 8.60 19.19 -16.93
N GLU A 264 7.74 18.94 -17.92
CA GLU A 264 7.03 17.67 -18.03
C GLU A 264 8.04 16.52 -18.20
N ILE A 265 7.86 15.46 -17.41
CA ILE A 265 8.72 14.28 -17.45
C ILE A 265 8.38 13.43 -18.68
N PRO A 266 9.36 13.03 -19.52
CA PRO A 266 9.14 12.10 -20.62
C PRO A 266 8.71 10.70 -20.15
N GLY A 267 7.41 10.46 -20.17
CA GLY A 267 6.79 9.17 -19.83
C GLY A 267 5.54 9.31 -18.96
N TRP A 268 4.96 8.18 -18.56
CA TRP A 268 3.77 8.13 -17.72
C TRP A 268 4.09 7.57 -16.33
N VAL A 269 3.49 8.15 -15.31
CA VAL A 269 3.46 7.55 -13.96
C VAL A 269 2.12 6.85 -13.73
N VAL A 270 2.16 5.71 -13.03
CA VAL A 270 0.95 5.01 -12.57
C VAL A 270 0.45 5.68 -11.28
N ILE A 271 -0.85 5.92 -11.18
CA ILE A 271 -1.48 6.29 -9.90
C ILE A 271 -1.83 4.99 -9.17
N ASP A 272 -1.16 4.75 -8.05
CA ASP A 272 -1.24 3.50 -7.31
C ASP A 272 -1.53 3.75 -5.83
N THR A 273 -2.76 3.48 -5.40
CA THR A 273 -3.21 3.62 -4.02
C THR A 273 -2.56 2.63 -3.05
N ALA A 274 -1.91 1.58 -3.56
CA ALA A 274 -1.18 0.61 -2.75
C ALA A 274 0.34 0.89 -2.70
N ALA A 275 0.85 1.84 -3.50
CA ALA A 275 2.24 2.25 -3.40
C ALA A 275 2.43 3.08 -2.12
N GLY A 276 3.37 2.65 -1.28
CA GLY A 276 3.61 3.20 0.05
C GLY A 276 4.26 4.59 0.07
N GLY A 277 5.02 4.85 1.15
CA GLY A 277 5.60 6.16 1.44
C GLY A 277 6.68 6.66 0.47
N ALA A 278 7.22 5.82 -0.41
CA ALA A 278 8.18 6.27 -1.43
C ALA A 278 7.57 6.26 -2.82
N LEU A 279 8.00 7.20 -3.68
CA LEU A 279 7.67 7.17 -5.10
C LEU A 279 8.51 6.10 -5.80
N CYS A 280 8.00 5.51 -6.88
CA CYS A 280 8.79 4.56 -7.66
C CYS A 280 9.26 5.19 -8.97
N ILE A 281 10.48 4.89 -9.39
CA ILE A 281 11.02 5.32 -10.69
C ILE A 281 11.82 4.22 -11.37
N SER A 282 11.77 4.14 -12.70
CA SER A 282 12.63 3.22 -13.44
C SER A 282 14.07 3.72 -13.46
N PRO A 283 15.08 2.83 -13.39
CA PRO A 283 16.48 3.22 -13.42
C PRO A 283 16.83 4.12 -14.63
N ALA A 284 16.32 3.77 -15.81
CA ALA A 284 16.54 4.55 -17.03
C ALA A 284 15.93 5.96 -16.98
N ALA A 285 14.79 6.13 -16.31
CA ALA A 285 14.18 7.45 -16.13
C ALA A 285 14.92 8.27 -15.07
N ALA A 286 15.34 7.65 -13.97
CA ALA A 286 16.14 8.30 -12.93
C ALA A 286 17.46 8.85 -13.49
N ASP A 287 18.17 8.05 -14.29
CA ASP A 287 19.43 8.46 -14.92
C ASP A 287 19.23 9.59 -15.95
N GLU A 288 18.16 9.54 -16.76
CA GLU A 288 17.84 10.61 -17.73
C GLU A 288 17.48 11.93 -17.05
N LEU A 289 16.87 11.86 -15.86
CA LEU A 289 16.52 13.02 -15.04
C LEU A 289 17.68 13.46 -14.13
N GLY A 290 18.82 12.79 -14.16
CA GLY A 290 19.99 13.13 -13.35
C GLY A 290 19.76 12.96 -11.84
N MET A 291 18.85 12.07 -11.44
CA MET A 291 18.55 11.84 -10.02
C MET A 291 19.72 11.16 -9.30
N GLU A 292 20.20 11.77 -8.23
CA GLU A 292 21.30 11.22 -7.41
C GLU A 292 20.88 9.89 -6.78
N LYS A 293 21.72 8.85 -6.92
CA LYS A 293 21.61 7.59 -6.17
C LYS A 293 22.37 7.73 -4.87
N PHE A 294 21.73 7.43 -3.74
CA PHE A 294 22.32 7.72 -2.42
C PHE A 294 22.08 6.65 -1.33
N GLY A 295 21.45 5.52 -1.66
CA GLY A 295 21.21 4.42 -0.72
C GLY A 295 20.48 3.25 -1.36
N GLU A 296 20.10 2.25 -0.57
CA GLU A 296 19.41 1.03 -1.01
C GLU A 296 18.37 0.53 0.02
N VAL A 297 17.11 0.41 -0.36
CA VAL A 297 16.05 -0.12 0.49
C VAL A 297 15.61 -1.49 -0.01
N TRP A 298 15.18 -2.37 0.89
CA TRP A 298 14.48 -3.58 0.52
C TRP A 298 12.98 -3.34 0.56
N LEU A 299 12.30 -3.63 -0.55
CA LEU A 299 10.85 -3.56 -0.65
C LEU A 299 10.27 -4.95 -0.81
N ASN A 300 9.13 -5.19 -0.18
CA ASN A 300 8.31 -6.35 -0.51
C ASN A 300 7.54 -6.09 -1.80
N GLY A 301 7.81 -6.89 -2.83
CA GLY A 301 7.06 -6.92 -4.07
C GLY A 301 6.38 -8.27 -4.30
N VAL A 302 5.71 -8.40 -5.44
CA VAL A 302 4.93 -9.58 -5.88
C VAL A 302 5.76 -10.88 -5.97
N GLY A 303 7.09 -10.79 -5.89
CA GLY A 303 8.03 -11.91 -5.91
C GLY A 303 8.87 -12.06 -4.64
N GLY A 304 8.50 -11.38 -3.54
CA GLY A 304 9.27 -11.29 -2.30
C GLY A 304 10.13 -10.02 -2.20
N GLY A 305 11.13 -10.07 -1.33
CA GLY A 305 12.05 -8.97 -1.07
C GLY A 305 12.91 -8.58 -2.28
N ILE A 306 12.80 -7.33 -2.72
CA ILE A 306 13.57 -6.76 -3.82
C ILE A 306 14.46 -5.65 -3.25
N LYS A 307 15.77 -5.80 -3.44
CA LYS A 307 16.71 -4.72 -3.15
C LYS A 307 16.63 -3.65 -4.24
N CYS A 308 16.32 -2.43 -3.83
CA CYS A 308 16.11 -1.29 -4.71
C CYS A 308 17.04 -0.15 -4.31
N ALA A 309 17.52 0.63 -5.28
CA ALA A 309 18.27 1.84 -4.96
C ALA A 309 17.33 3.00 -4.57
N LEU A 310 17.81 3.89 -3.72
CA LEU A 310 17.17 5.16 -3.41
C LEU A 310 17.69 6.25 -4.35
N ARG A 311 16.76 7.02 -4.90
CA ARG A 311 17.01 8.15 -5.80
C ARG A 311 16.41 9.42 -5.22
N ARG A 312 17.06 10.55 -5.47
CA ARG A 312 16.59 11.85 -5.00
C ARG A 312 16.32 12.76 -6.18
N CYS A 313 15.17 13.41 -6.14
CA CYS A 313 14.73 14.40 -7.11
C CYS A 313 14.64 15.76 -6.42
N GLU A 314 14.94 16.87 -7.09
CA GLU A 314 14.83 18.21 -6.47
C GLU A 314 13.38 18.63 -6.23
N ALA A 315 12.51 18.47 -7.22
CA ALA A 315 11.08 18.61 -7.05
C ALA A 315 10.30 17.65 -7.95
N PHE A 316 9.15 17.17 -7.47
CA PHE A 316 8.21 16.37 -8.23
C PHE A 316 6.80 16.95 -8.10
N ALA A 317 6.17 17.29 -9.21
CA ALA A 317 4.86 17.92 -9.21
C ALA A 317 3.81 17.11 -9.97
N LEU A 318 2.62 16.99 -9.37
CA LEU A 318 1.43 16.42 -9.98
C LEU A 318 0.23 17.32 -9.67
N GLY A 319 -0.33 17.94 -10.71
CA GLY A 319 -1.37 18.96 -10.58
C GLY A 319 -0.87 20.16 -9.77
N GLN A 320 -1.58 20.49 -8.70
CA GLN A 320 -1.26 21.60 -7.78
C GLN A 320 -0.28 21.24 -6.66
N VAL A 321 0.07 19.95 -6.51
CA VAL A 321 0.91 19.48 -5.41
C VAL A 321 2.33 19.23 -5.90
N THR A 322 3.29 19.86 -5.24
CA THR A 322 4.72 19.69 -5.50
C THR A 322 5.40 19.14 -4.25
N LEU A 323 6.07 18.01 -4.38
CA LEU A 323 6.95 17.49 -3.34
C LEU A 323 8.33 18.10 -3.53
N VAL A 324 8.88 18.62 -2.44
CA VAL A 324 10.24 19.17 -2.41
C VAL A 324 11.18 18.08 -1.93
N ARG A 325 12.24 17.85 -2.70
CA ARG A 325 13.29 16.85 -2.44
C ARG A 325 12.78 15.44 -2.13
N PRO A 326 11.78 14.90 -2.86
CA PRO A 326 11.20 13.59 -2.56
C PRO A 326 12.18 12.44 -2.78
N VAL A 327 12.02 11.39 -1.98
CA VAL A 327 12.71 10.11 -2.15
C VAL A 327 11.95 9.25 -3.16
N PHE A 328 12.71 8.69 -4.09
CA PHE A 328 12.27 7.67 -5.02
C PHE A 328 12.97 6.35 -4.72
N VAL A 329 12.30 5.25 -5.01
CA VAL A 329 12.86 3.90 -5.02
C VAL A 329 12.93 3.41 -6.46
N GLU A 330 14.07 2.86 -6.86
CA GLU A 330 14.26 2.27 -8.17
C GLU A 330 13.50 0.96 -8.31
N MET A 331 12.60 0.91 -9.28
CA MET A 331 11.87 -0.30 -9.64
C MET A 331 11.77 -0.42 -11.15
N GLU A 332 12.02 -1.60 -11.69
CA GLU A 332 11.86 -1.84 -13.12
C GLU A 332 10.38 -1.93 -13.46
N LEU A 333 9.86 -0.92 -14.17
CA LEU A 333 8.43 -0.76 -14.47
C LEU A 333 8.12 -0.83 -15.96
N GLY A 334 9.14 -0.96 -16.82
CA GLY A 334 9.06 -0.78 -18.27
C GLY A 334 8.04 -1.66 -19.01
N ASP A 335 7.62 -2.78 -18.41
CA ASP A 335 6.65 -3.71 -18.98
C ASP A 335 5.40 -3.95 -18.11
N ALA A 336 5.29 -3.28 -16.96
CA ALA A 336 4.20 -3.50 -16.02
C ALA A 336 2.84 -3.06 -16.59
N VAL A 337 2.81 -1.91 -17.27
CA VAL A 337 1.59 -1.31 -17.83
C VAL A 337 1.91 -0.68 -19.18
N ARG A 338 0.96 -0.72 -20.14
CA ARG A 338 1.10 -0.03 -21.43
C ARG A 338 0.03 1.04 -21.59
N PRO A 339 0.34 2.27 -22.04
CA PRO A 339 -0.69 3.26 -22.33
C PRO A 339 -1.61 2.79 -23.47
N ALA A 340 -2.92 3.00 -23.34
CA ALA A 340 -3.89 2.55 -24.36
C ALA A 340 -3.66 3.15 -25.76
N SER A 341 -2.93 4.28 -25.87
CA SER A 341 -2.54 4.89 -27.15
C SER A 341 -1.53 4.04 -27.94
N ALA A 342 -0.75 3.17 -27.28
CA ALA A 342 0.21 2.27 -27.92
C ALA A 342 -0.47 1.12 -28.70
N VAL A 343 -1.74 0.84 -28.42
CA VAL A 343 -2.48 -0.30 -29.02
C VAL A 343 -3.03 0.03 -30.42
N ARG A 344 -3.02 1.29 -30.85
CA ARG A 344 -3.51 1.72 -32.18
C ARG A 344 -2.41 2.22 -33.10
N GLY A 345 -1.46 1.33 -33.37
CA GLY A 345 -0.49 1.51 -34.44
C GLY A 345 -0.10 0.16 -35.01
N ARG A 346 -0.83 -0.29 -36.03
CA ARG A 346 -0.43 -1.32 -36.99
C ARG A 346 1.07 -1.19 -37.28
N ARG A 347 1.96 -1.96 -36.62
CA ARG A 347 3.45 -1.92 -36.76
C ARG A 347 3.90 -0.63 -37.44
N ALA A 348 3.58 0.50 -36.83
CA ALA A 348 4.03 1.75 -37.40
C ALA A 348 5.53 1.70 -37.14
N ASN A 349 6.33 1.71 -38.21
CA ASN A 349 7.77 1.88 -38.16
C ASN A 349 8.09 3.26 -37.54
N VAL A 350 7.70 3.49 -36.29
CA VAL A 350 8.00 4.71 -35.53
C VAL A 350 9.41 4.51 -35.01
N ARG A 351 10.37 4.68 -35.92
CA ARG A 351 11.81 4.74 -35.63
C ARG A 351 12.22 6.08 -35.03
N SER A 352 11.36 6.76 -34.25
CA SER A 352 11.76 7.97 -33.55
C SER A 352 11.80 7.72 -32.04
N SER A 353 13.02 7.75 -31.50
CA SER A 353 13.31 7.55 -30.08
C SER A 353 12.55 8.51 -29.15
N ALA A 354 12.01 9.62 -29.66
CA ALA A 354 11.23 10.58 -28.88
C ALA A 354 9.80 10.10 -28.60
N ALA A 355 9.13 9.44 -29.57
CA ALA A 355 7.77 8.96 -29.37
C ALA A 355 7.71 7.73 -28.44
N GLU A 356 8.73 6.87 -28.51
CA GLU A 356 8.91 5.75 -27.58
C GLU A 356 9.21 6.25 -26.17
N ARG A 357 10.12 7.23 -26.01
CA ARG A 357 10.40 7.87 -24.71
C ARG A 357 9.14 8.47 -24.08
N ASN A 358 8.29 9.12 -24.87
CA ASN A 358 7.07 9.71 -24.34
C ASN A 358 5.98 8.69 -23.98
N ASN A 359 6.04 7.44 -24.43
CA ASN A 359 4.98 6.45 -24.20
C ASN A 359 5.37 5.33 -23.22
N ARG A 360 6.55 5.41 -22.59
CA ARG A 360 6.96 4.44 -21.56
C ARG A 360 6.35 4.75 -20.19
N ILE A 361 6.23 3.73 -19.35
CA ILE A 361 6.03 3.91 -17.91
C ILE A 361 7.37 4.23 -17.28
N ILE A 362 7.41 5.26 -16.46
CA ILE A 362 8.63 5.72 -15.80
C ILE A 362 8.58 5.55 -14.29
N GLY A 363 7.40 5.36 -13.70
CA GLY A 363 7.26 5.42 -12.25
C GLY A 363 5.85 5.09 -11.78
N ALA A 364 5.69 5.03 -10.46
CA ALA A 364 4.41 4.94 -9.78
C ALA A 364 4.35 5.97 -8.66
N VAL A 365 3.17 6.52 -8.44
CA VAL A 365 2.86 7.55 -7.46
C VAL A 365 1.76 7.02 -6.55
N GLY A 366 2.06 6.93 -5.26
CA GLY A 366 1.11 6.48 -4.25
C GLY A 366 0.97 7.45 -3.09
N ALA A 367 1.05 6.91 -1.88
CA ALA A 367 0.73 7.61 -0.65
C ALA A 367 1.47 8.95 -0.49
N ALA A 368 2.71 9.04 -0.95
CA ALA A 368 3.52 10.27 -0.91
C ALA A 368 2.84 11.49 -1.57
N ILE A 369 2.08 11.32 -2.65
CA ILE A 369 1.29 12.43 -3.24
C ILE A 369 -0.15 12.39 -2.76
N LEU A 370 -0.74 11.20 -2.65
CA LEU A 370 -2.16 11.06 -2.35
C LEU A 370 -2.50 11.65 -0.98
N ARG A 371 -1.65 11.46 0.03
CA ARG A 371 -1.80 12.03 1.39
C ARG A 371 -1.60 13.54 1.48
N ARG A 372 -1.29 14.20 0.37
CA ARG A 372 -1.11 15.66 0.26
C ARG A 372 -2.06 16.30 -0.74
N SER A 373 -3.00 15.53 -1.27
CA SER A 373 -3.85 15.99 -2.37
C SER A 373 -5.28 15.48 -2.26
N VAL A 374 -6.18 16.19 -2.92
CA VAL A 374 -7.49 15.66 -3.30
C VAL A 374 -7.43 15.24 -4.76
N LEU A 375 -7.60 13.93 -5.00
CA LEU A 375 -7.61 13.34 -6.32
C LEU A 375 -9.05 13.32 -6.86
N GLU A 376 -9.30 14.07 -7.93
CA GLU A 376 -10.59 14.09 -8.63
C GLU A 376 -10.50 13.28 -9.94
N LEU A 377 -11.23 12.18 -10.02
CA LEU A 377 -11.32 11.32 -11.18
C LEU A 377 -12.72 11.38 -11.79
N ARG A 378 -12.81 11.92 -13.01
CA ARG A 378 -14.03 11.91 -13.82
C ARG A 378 -13.96 10.82 -14.86
N LEU A 379 -14.89 9.87 -14.78
CA LEU A 379 -15.01 8.76 -15.72
C LEU A 379 -16.27 8.93 -16.56
N GLY A 380 -16.09 9.19 -17.84
CA GLY A 380 -17.17 9.34 -18.80
C GLY A 380 -17.95 8.04 -19.03
N LYS A 381 -19.10 8.17 -19.71
CA LYS A 381 -19.84 7.00 -20.16
C LYS A 381 -19.11 6.35 -21.32
N ARG A 382 -19.07 5.02 -21.32
CA ARG A 382 -18.66 4.25 -22.50
C ARG A 382 -19.71 4.42 -23.58
N ASP A 383 -19.34 5.03 -24.70
CA ASP A 383 -20.13 4.91 -25.92
C ASP A 383 -19.92 3.49 -26.47
N PRO A 384 -20.98 2.66 -26.57
CA PRO A 384 -20.86 1.29 -27.09
C PRO A 384 -20.31 1.22 -28.52
N TRP A 385 -20.49 2.30 -29.28
CA TRP A 385 -20.12 2.40 -30.69
C TRP A 385 -18.76 3.07 -30.89
N ALA A 386 -18.28 3.81 -29.89
CA ALA A 386 -16.93 4.34 -29.92
C ALA A 386 -15.93 3.22 -29.71
N ALA A 387 -14.98 3.12 -30.62
CA ALA A 387 -13.97 2.08 -30.56
C ALA A 387 -12.91 2.32 -29.45
N GLY A 388 -13.03 3.38 -28.64
CA GLY A 388 -12.06 3.80 -27.61
C GLY A 388 -12.50 3.50 -26.18
N ALA A 389 -11.56 3.64 -25.23
CA ALA A 389 -11.90 3.64 -23.81
C ALA A 389 -12.78 4.86 -23.46
N PRO A 390 -13.60 4.79 -22.40
CA PRO A 390 -14.38 5.94 -21.94
C PRO A 390 -13.47 7.15 -21.68
N PRO A 391 -13.92 8.39 -21.96
CA PRO A 391 -13.12 9.57 -21.68
C PRO A 391 -12.87 9.65 -20.17
N MET A 392 -11.67 10.09 -19.81
CA MET A 392 -11.21 10.21 -18.43
C MET A 392 -10.56 11.57 -18.24
N ALA A 393 -10.84 12.20 -17.11
CA ALA A 393 -10.10 13.37 -16.65
C ALA A 393 -9.63 13.13 -15.21
N LEU A 394 -8.39 13.52 -14.94
CA LEU A 394 -7.77 13.46 -13.64
C LEU A 394 -7.37 14.88 -13.24
N SER A 395 -7.72 15.26 -12.01
CA SER A 395 -7.23 16.48 -11.38
C SER A 395 -6.64 16.14 -10.02
N VAL A 396 -5.54 16.80 -9.67
CA VAL A 396 -4.85 16.67 -8.38
C VAL A 396 -4.80 18.05 -7.77
N HIS A 397 -5.62 18.23 -6.73
CA HIS A 397 -5.82 19.49 -6.04
C HIS A 397 -4.99 19.53 -4.76
N ALA A 398 -4.52 20.73 -4.40
CA ALA A 398 -4.14 20.97 -3.02
C ALA A 398 -5.42 20.93 -2.14
N PRO A 399 -5.40 20.32 -0.95
CA PRO A 399 -6.62 20.09 -0.17
C PRO A 399 -7.41 21.36 0.14
N GLU A 400 -6.72 22.44 0.49
CA GLU A 400 -7.30 23.75 0.79
C GLU A 400 -7.84 24.49 -0.44
N GLN A 401 -7.49 24.04 -1.65
CA GLN A 401 -7.98 24.60 -2.92
C GLN A 401 -9.11 23.75 -3.53
N TYR A 402 -9.44 22.62 -2.91
CA TYR A 402 -10.45 21.73 -3.45
C TYR A 402 -11.86 22.19 -3.07
N GLU A 403 -12.69 22.37 -4.09
CA GLU A 403 -14.14 22.55 -3.95
C GLU A 403 -14.85 21.41 -4.67
N ALA A 404 -15.81 20.77 -4.00
CA ALA A 404 -16.56 19.69 -4.61
C ALA A 404 -17.28 20.18 -5.87
N PRO A 405 -17.11 19.49 -7.02
CA PRO A 405 -17.61 20.00 -8.29
C PRO A 405 -19.14 19.91 -8.42
N THR A 406 -19.81 19.21 -7.51
CA THR A 406 -21.27 19.06 -7.46
C THR A 406 -21.75 18.94 -6.01
N GLU A 407 -22.98 19.39 -5.72
CA GLU A 407 -23.65 19.19 -4.42
C GLU A 407 -23.77 17.70 -4.06
N ARG A 408 -23.93 16.84 -5.07
CA ARG A 408 -23.96 15.39 -4.89
C ARG A 408 -22.62 14.85 -4.42
N ALA A 409 -21.50 15.34 -4.96
CA ALA A 409 -20.18 14.96 -4.50
C ALA A 409 -19.95 15.43 -3.05
N GLU A 410 -20.40 16.64 -2.72
CA GLU A 410 -20.27 17.21 -1.38
C GLU A 410 -21.06 16.44 -0.32
N THR A 411 -22.24 15.92 -0.67
CA THR A 411 -23.08 15.15 0.27
C THR A 411 -22.72 13.66 0.33
N ALA A 412 -21.91 13.17 -0.61
CA ALA A 412 -21.56 11.76 -0.77
C ALA A 412 -20.28 11.32 -0.04
N TRP A 413 -19.60 12.21 0.68
CA TRP A 413 -18.40 11.87 1.47
C TRP A 413 -18.67 10.75 2.47
N GLN A 414 -17.87 9.69 2.44
CA GLN A 414 -17.79 8.62 3.43
C GLN A 414 -16.35 8.46 3.93
N GLY A 415 -16.20 7.99 5.16
CA GLY A 415 -14.87 7.80 5.77
C GLY A 415 -14.08 6.68 5.07
N LEU A 416 -12.77 6.84 5.08
CA LEU A 416 -11.81 5.81 4.71
C LEU A 416 -11.33 5.07 5.96
N SER A 417 -11.08 3.78 5.82
CA SER A 417 -10.27 3.00 6.75
C SER A 417 -8.92 2.73 6.09
N TYR A 418 -7.85 2.60 6.87
CA TYR A 418 -6.54 2.24 6.35
C TYR A 418 -6.09 0.93 6.96
N GLU A 419 -5.60 0.06 6.08
CA GLU A 419 -4.95 -1.19 6.45
C GLU A 419 -3.64 -1.22 5.67
N TYR A 420 -2.52 -1.36 6.37
CA TYR A 420 -1.18 -1.28 5.76
C TYR A 420 -0.94 -0.01 4.95
N GLY A 421 -1.44 1.12 5.47
CA GLY A 421 -1.42 2.42 4.79
C GLY A 421 -2.26 2.53 3.51
N VAL A 422 -3.00 1.49 3.11
CA VAL A 422 -3.82 1.46 1.89
C VAL A 422 -5.26 1.87 2.20
N PRO A 423 -5.87 2.78 1.43
CA PRO A 423 -7.24 3.23 1.66
C PRO A 423 -8.27 2.15 1.32
N HIS A 424 -9.20 1.95 2.25
CA HIS A 424 -10.36 1.08 2.15
C HIS A 424 -11.64 1.88 2.35
N LEU A 425 -12.72 1.43 1.72
CA LEU A 425 -14.04 2.05 1.86
C LEU A 425 -15.14 1.02 2.06
N GLU A 426 -16.14 1.38 2.85
CA GLU A 426 -17.33 0.56 3.03
C GLU A 426 -18.22 0.58 1.76
N ALA A 427 -18.77 -0.58 1.43
CA ALA A 427 -19.74 -0.75 0.37
C ALA A 427 -20.75 -1.85 0.74
N VAL A 428 -21.97 -1.73 0.20
CA VAL A 428 -22.98 -2.79 0.27
C VAL A 428 -23.03 -3.54 -1.06
N LEU A 429 -22.74 -4.83 -1.01
CA LEU A 429 -22.78 -5.75 -2.15
C LEU A 429 -24.15 -6.43 -2.22
N ARG A 430 -24.73 -6.54 -3.42
CA ARG A 430 -26.00 -7.26 -3.65
C ARG A 430 -25.85 -8.34 -4.72
N ALA A 431 -26.28 -9.55 -4.38
CA ALA A 431 -26.33 -10.68 -5.31
C ALA A 431 -27.39 -10.47 -6.41
N THR A 432 -27.16 -11.05 -7.58
CA THR A 432 -28.24 -11.27 -8.56
C THR A 432 -29.16 -12.37 -8.03
N ASN A 433 -30.39 -12.02 -7.67
CA ASN A 433 -31.42 -13.04 -7.46
C ASN A 433 -31.73 -13.68 -8.81
N GLU A 434 -31.08 -14.79 -9.16
CA GLU A 434 -31.54 -15.65 -10.25
C GLU A 434 -32.78 -16.44 -9.79
N GLY A 435 -33.91 -15.74 -9.68
CA GLY A 435 -35.16 -16.31 -10.16
C GLY A 435 -35.19 -16.03 -11.67
N GLY A 436 -35.35 -17.07 -12.49
CA GLY A 436 -35.26 -16.99 -13.95
C GLY A 436 -36.14 -15.89 -14.59
N PRO A 437 -36.01 -15.66 -15.92
CA PRO A 437 -36.78 -14.62 -16.59
C PRO A 437 -38.27 -14.78 -16.27
N GLU A 438 -38.88 -13.73 -15.72
CA GLU A 438 -40.34 -13.61 -15.68
C GLU A 438 -40.83 -13.74 -17.13
N SER A 439 -41.34 -14.91 -17.47
CA SER A 439 -42.10 -15.10 -18.69
C SER A 439 -43.36 -14.27 -18.54
N GLU A 440 -43.37 -13.11 -19.18
CA GLU A 440 -44.60 -12.40 -19.49
C GLU A 440 -45.57 -13.36 -20.19
N GLY A 441 -46.76 -13.51 -19.63
CA GLY A 441 -48.02 -13.82 -20.32
C GLY A 441 -48.06 -15.01 -21.28
N GLY A 442 -48.60 -16.13 -20.81
CA GLY A 442 -49.02 -17.23 -21.67
C GLY A 442 -49.99 -18.18 -20.99
N GLU A 443 -51.25 -17.78 -20.84
CA GLU A 443 -52.34 -18.75 -20.67
C GLU A 443 -52.39 -19.66 -21.90
N SER A 444 -52.17 -20.98 -21.74
CA SER A 444 -53.01 -22.01 -22.35
C SER A 444 -52.48 -23.42 -22.06
N GLY A 445 -53.40 -24.31 -21.67
CA GLY A 445 -53.40 -25.70 -22.15
C GLY A 445 -52.84 -26.76 -21.21
N GLY A 446 -53.74 -27.52 -20.58
CA GLY A 446 -53.40 -28.73 -19.82
C GLY A 446 -52.94 -29.90 -20.69
N GLY A 447 -52.30 -30.88 -20.05
CA GLY A 447 -52.01 -32.18 -20.63
C GLY A 447 -50.84 -32.92 -19.96
N ASP A 448 -51.20 -33.96 -19.20
CA ASP A 448 -50.47 -35.19 -18.89
C ASP A 448 -49.04 -35.17 -18.30
N GLY A 449 -48.99 -35.45 -17.00
CA GLY A 449 -48.54 -36.77 -16.52
C GLY A 449 -47.19 -37.30 -17.02
N ARG A 450 -46.10 -36.82 -16.42
CA ARG A 450 -44.87 -37.60 -16.21
C ARG A 450 -44.00 -36.94 -15.15
N GLU A 451 -43.88 -37.58 -13.99
CA GLU A 451 -42.83 -37.26 -13.01
C GLU A 451 -41.45 -37.59 -13.61
N PRO A 452 -40.49 -36.65 -13.64
CA PRO A 452 -39.09 -36.99 -13.70
C PRO A 452 -38.58 -37.16 -12.26
N SER A 453 -38.40 -38.42 -11.88
CA SER A 453 -37.60 -38.84 -10.75
C SER A 453 -36.16 -38.33 -10.85
N GLY A 454 -35.63 -37.80 -9.75
CA GLY A 454 -34.19 -37.84 -9.45
C GLY A 454 -33.33 -36.68 -9.98
N GLY A 455 -33.52 -35.49 -9.43
CA GLY A 455 -32.49 -34.45 -9.38
C GLY A 455 -32.35 -34.00 -7.93
N GLY A 456 -31.24 -34.36 -7.28
CA GLY A 456 -30.97 -33.93 -5.90
C GLY A 456 -31.01 -32.42 -5.82
N ALA A 457 -32.04 -31.88 -5.16
CA ALA A 457 -32.10 -30.47 -4.82
C ALA A 457 -30.91 -30.17 -3.91
N MET A 458 -29.87 -29.58 -4.51
CA MET A 458 -28.73 -29.04 -3.78
C MET A 458 -29.30 -28.00 -2.81
N ARG A 459 -29.18 -28.28 -1.52
CA ARG A 459 -29.71 -27.44 -0.46
C ARG A 459 -28.86 -26.17 -0.41
N TRP A 460 -29.35 -25.10 -1.03
CA TRP A 460 -28.76 -23.76 -0.98
C TRP A 460 -28.58 -23.36 0.49
N GLN A 461 -27.35 -23.06 0.90
CA GLN A 461 -27.12 -22.25 2.08
C GLN A 461 -27.50 -20.82 1.70
N SER A 462 -28.55 -20.31 2.33
CA SER A 462 -29.10 -18.98 2.08
C SER A 462 -28.12 -17.90 2.55
N GLY A 463 -27.27 -17.40 1.65
CA GLY A 463 -26.68 -16.07 1.80
C GLY A 463 -27.81 -15.04 1.85
N SER A 464 -27.61 -13.94 2.58
CA SER A 464 -28.59 -12.83 2.72
C SER A 464 -28.86 -12.09 1.40
N GLY A 465 -28.10 -12.38 0.34
CA GLY A 465 -28.10 -11.67 -0.93
C GLY A 465 -27.61 -10.22 -0.83
N VAL A 466 -27.24 -9.77 0.38
CA VAL A 466 -26.83 -8.40 0.71
C VAL A 466 -25.79 -8.44 1.82
N GLU A 467 -24.63 -7.81 1.63
CA GLU A 467 -23.56 -7.75 2.63
C GLU A 467 -22.88 -6.39 2.65
N SER A 468 -22.62 -5.87 3.85
CA SER A 468 -21.72 -4.72 4.04
C SER A 468 -20.29 -5.23 4.14
N VAL A 469 -19.39 -4.67 3.35
CA VAL A 469 -17.99 -5.10 3.30
C VAL A 469 -17.06 -3.89 3.23
N LEU A 470 -15.85 -4.08 3.72
CA LEU A 470 -14.74 -3.17 3.50
C LEU A 470 -14.02 -3.55 2.19
N LEU A 471 -13.84 -2.60 1.28
CA LEU A 471 -13.18 -2.81 -0.01
C LEU A 471 -11.88 -2.01 -0.08
N LYS A 472 -10.77 -2.65 -0.45
CA LYS A 472 -9.52 -1.98 -0.85
C LYS A 472 -9.78 -1.12 -2.08
N LEU A 473 -9.46 0.17 -2.05
CA LEU A 473 -9.54 1.01 -3.24
C LEU A 473 -8.29 0.78 -4.09
N SER A 474 -8.44 0.17 -5.27
CA SER A 474 -7.31 -0.17 -6.15
C SER A 474 -7.47 0.47 -7.52
N PHE A 475 -6.55 1.37 -7.87
CA PHE A 475 -6.43 1.90 -9.22
C PHE A 475 -5.48 1.08 -10.11
N GLY A 476 -4.82 0.06 -9.54
CA GLY A 476 -3.75 -0.72 -10.15
C GLY A 476 -4.12 -2.13 -10.61
N VAL A 477 -5.40 -2.51 -10.60
CA VAL A 477 -5.82 -3.84 -11.08
C VAL A 477 -7.05 -3.65 -11.96
N GLY A 478 -7.12 -4.32 -13.11
CA GLY A 478 -8.29 -4.19 -13.97
C GLY A 478 -8.50 -5.29 -14.98
N GLY A 479 -9.68 -5.21 -15.60
CA GLY A 479 -10.35 -6.34 -16.25
C GLY A 479 -11.67 -6.71 -15.57
N CYS A 480 -11.90 -6.25 -14.33
CA CYS A 480 -13.14 -6.44 -13.58
C CYS A 480 -13.45 -5.21 -12.70
N GLY A 481 -14.71 -5.08 -12.28
CA GLY A 481 -15.11 -4.00 -11.36
C GLY A 481 -14.73 -4.31 -9.91
N LEU A 482 -14.81 -5.58 -9.51
CA LEU A 482 -14.49 -6.02 -8.16
C LEU A 482 -13.64 -7.27 -8.17
N ILE A 483 -12.80 -7.40 -7.15
CA ILE A 483 -12.20 -8.67 -6.76
C ILE A 483 -12.74 -8.98 -5.36
N LEU A 484 -13.26 -10.18 -5.15
CA LEU A 484 -13.83 -10.59 -3.87
C LEU A 484 -13.02 -11.73 -3.27
N ARG A 485 -12.92 -11.72 -1.94
CA ARG A 485 -12.52 -12.91 -1.21
C ARG A 485 -13.57 -13.99 -1.38
N ARG A 486 -13.14 -15.24 -1.42
CA ARG A 486 -14.04 -16.38 -1.49
C ARG A 486 -15.05 -16.38 -0.33
N GLN A 487 -14.60 -16.11 0.89
CA GLN A 487 -15.47 -16.04 2.06
C GLN A 487 -16.59 -15.00 1.89
N THR A 488 -16.26 -13.83 1.35
CA THR A 488 -17.23 -12.78 1.04
C THR A 488 -18.19 -13.21 -0.08
N ALA A 489 -17.68 -13.82 -1.15
CA ALA A 489 -18.52 -14.37 -2.22
C ALA A 489 -19.51 -15.44 -1.70
N ALA A 490 -19.06 -16.29 -0.76
CA ALA A 490 -19.87 -17.31 -0.11
C ALA A 490 -20.99 -16.70 0.74
N ARG A 491 -20.67 -15.71 1.59
CA ARG A 491 -21.64 -15.03 2.45
C ARG A 491 -22.73 -14.30 1.66
N ILE A 492 -22.38 -13.70 0.51
CA ILE A 492 -23.32 -13.03 -0.40
C ILE A 492 -24.13 -14.03 -1.24
N GLY A 493 -23.64 -15.27 -1.41
CA GLY A 493 -24.29 -16.31 -2.19
C GLY A 493 -24.03 -16.23 -3.69
N VAL A 494 -22.83 -15.80 -4.11
CA VAL A 494 -22.44 -15.64 -5.52
C VAL A 494 -21.32 -16.58 -5.99
N GLU A 495 -21.05 -17.64 -5.20
CA GLU A 495 -20.06 -18.68 -5.54
C GLU A 495 -20.43 -19.54 -6.75
N SER A 496 -21.68 -19.49 -7.21
CA SER A 496 -22.18 -20.33 -8.31
C SER A 496 -22.78 -19.50 -9.44
N ALA A 497 -21.95 -18.90 -10.30
CA ALA A 497 -22.38 -18.38 -11.61
C ALA A 497 -21.22 -18.15 -12.61
N ILE A 498 -21.11 -19.05 -13.59
CA ILE A 498 -20.62 -18.89 -14.98
C ILE A 498 -19.09 -18.74 -15.25
N GLU A 499 -18.59 -19.74 -16.01
CA GLU A 499 -17.37 -19.87 -16.83
C GLU A 499 -16.01 -19.43 -16.26
N ALA A 500 -15.12 -20.43 -16.13
CA ALA A 500 -13.68 -20.25 -15.99
C ALA A 500 -13.10 -19.60 -17.26
N SER A 501 -13.08 -18.26 -17.31
CA SER A 501 -12.25 -17.51 -18.24
C SER A 501 -12.00 -16.09 -17.72
N GLY A 502 -10.88 -15.90 -17.03
CA GLY A 502 -10.47 -14.60 -16.53
C GLY A 502 -9.04 -14.65 -16.02
N VAL A 503 -8.10 -14.19 -16.85
CA VAL A 503 -6.69 -14.02 -16.48
C VAL A 503 -6.55 -12.75 -15.64
N VAL A 504 -6.00 -12.89 -14.44
CA VAL A 504 -5.43 -11.79 -13.65
C VAL A 504 -3.95 -11.69 -14.04
N SER A 505 -3.48 -10.54 -14.48
CA SER A 505 -2.04 -10.32 -14.71
C SER A 505 -1.46 -9.53 -13.55
N GLY A 506 -0.61 -10.18 -12.75
CA GLY A 506 0.33 -9.47 -11.89
C GLY A 506 1.51 -8.93 -12.69
N ALA A 507 2.14 -7.88 -12.18
CA ALA A 507 3.37 -7.35 -12.76
C ALA A 507 4.54 -8.32 -12.50
N GLY A 508 5.26 -8.71 -13.55
CA GLY A 508 6.51 -9.47 -13.43
C GLY A 508 6.43 -10.96 -13.79
N SER A 509 6.18 -11.28 -15.06
CA SER A 509 6.77 -12.44 -15.76
C SER A 509 6.48 -12.32 -17.26
N GLU A 510 7.26 -12.97 -18.12
CA GLU A 510 7.05 -13.08 -19.60
C GLU A 510 5.69 -13.70 -20.01
N ARG A 511 4.74 -13.86 -19.07
CA ARG A 511 3.40 -14.41 -19.25
C ARG A 511 2.26 -13.46 -18.87
N ALA A 512 2.48 -12.15 -18.85
CA ALA A 512 1.39 -11.16 -18.89
C ALA A 512 0.66 -11.17 -20.26
N ARG A 513 0.04 -12.30 -20.64
CA ARG A 513 -0.77 -12.41 -21.85
C ARG A 513 -2.18 -11.89 -21.56
N MET A 514 -2.41 -10.65 -21.97
CA MET A 514 -3.75 -10.14 -22.23
C MET A 514 -4.47 -11.02 -23.26
N ALA A 515 -5.59 -11.63 -22.87
CA ALA A 515 -6.65 -12.00 -23.79
C ALA A 515 -7.86 -11.09 -23.52
N ARG A 516 -8.06 -10.08 -24.39
CA ARG A 516 -9.36 -9.42 -24.51
C ARG A 516 -10.33 -10.43 -25.13
N ILE A 517 -11.36 -10.85 -24.42
CA ILE A 517 -12.39 -11.72 -24.99
C ILE A 517 -13.23 -10.89 -25.99
N GLY A 518 -13.17 -11.28 -27.27
CA GLY A 518 -13.93 -10.68 -28.37
C GLY A 518 -13.30 -10.74 -29.78
N GLN A 519 -12.05 -11.21 -29.94
CA GLN A 519 -11.48 -11.47 -31.27
C GLN A 519 -10.87 -12.88 -31.36
N PRO A 520 -11.04 -13.58 -32.51
CA PRO A 520 -10.38 -14.86 -32.73
C PRO A 520 -8.86 -14.66 -32.75
N LEU A 521 -8.14 -15.54 -32.05
CA LEU A 521 -6.68 -15.61 -32.11
C LEU A 521 -6.24 -15.90 -33.57
N PRO A 522 -5.19 -15.25 -34.09
CA PRO A 522 -4.62 -15.65 -35.36
C PRO A 522 -4.02 -17.05 -35.23
N GLU A 523 -4.47 -17.97 -36.07
CA GLU A 523 -3.97 -19.35 -36.21
C GLU A 523 -2.53 -19.37 -36.76
N THR A 524 -1.53 -18.94 -35.99
CA THR A 524 -0.13 -19.21 -36.32
C THR A 524 0.68 -19.29 -35.02
N ASN A 525 1.11 -20.50 -34.66
CA ASN A 525 2.20 -20.88 -33.74
C ASN A 525 1.85 -22.10 -32.84
N ARG A 526 1.17 -23.12 -33.37
CA ARG A 526 1.08 -24.44 -32.71
C ARG A 526 2.22 -25.40 -33.07
N SER A 527 3.21 -25.00 -33.86
CA SER A 527 4.19 -25.95 -34.43
C SER A 527 5.67 -25.59 -34.27
N ARG A 528 6.08 -24.73 -33.32
CA ARG A 528 7.51 -24.41 -33.14
C ARG A 528 8.13 -24.64 -31.76
N ASP A 529 7.35 -24.90 -30.72
CA ASP A 529 7.89 -25.04 -29.35
C ASP A 529 8.14 -26.50 -28.91
N ALA A 530 8.08 -27.46 -29.84
CA ALA A 530 8.29 -28.88 -29.53
C ALA A 530 9.77 -29.34 -29.58
N GLU A 531 10.74 -28.47 -29.90
CA GLU A 531 12.13 -28.90 -30.18
C GLU A 531 13.25 -28.29 -29.34
N GLN A 532 12.99 -27.51 -28.29
CA GLN A 532 14.09 -27.01 -27.44
C GLN A 532 13.86 -27.25 -25.95
N GLY A 533 14.56 -28.27 -25.45
CA GLY A 533 15.28 -28.32 -24.16
C GLY A 533 14.58 -27.80 -22.91
N GLY A 534 14.16 -28.73 -22.06
CA GLY A 534 13.48 -28.45 -20.79
C GLY A 534 14.25 -27.54 -19.84
N VAL A 535 13.56 -26.48 -19.42
CA VAL A 535 13.71 -25.84 -18.12
C VAL A 535 12.31 -25.85 -17.50
N SER A 536 12.14 -26.58 -16.40
CA SER A 536 10.88 -26.63 -15.67
C SER A 536 10.57 -25.24 -15.11
N ALA A 537 9.47 -24.65 -15.56
CA ALA A 537 8.91 -23.45 -14.98
C ALA A 537 8.58 -23.67 -13.49
N PRO A 538 8.70 -22.65 -12.61
CA PRO A 538 8.13 -22.71 -11.26
C PRO A 538 6.61 -22.94 -11.35
N PRO A 539 5.98 -23.55 -10.33
CA PRO A 539 4.55 -23.84 -10.34
C PRO A 539 3.77 -22.52 -10.40
N GLY A 540 3.29 -22.17 -11.59
CA GLY A 540 2.50 -20.97 -11.84
C GLY A 540 1.02 -21.26 -11.63
N VAL A 541 0.34 -20.32 -10.94
CA VAL A 541 -1.11 -20.20 -10.79
C VAL A 541 -1.79 -20.54 -12.13
N GLY A 542 -2.53 -21.63 -12.16
CA GLY A 542 -3.22 -22.10 -13.36
C GLY A 542 -4.54 -21.36 -13.57
N ASP A 543 -5.08 -21.41 -14.80
CA ASP A 543 -6.43 -20.93 -15.18
C ASP A 543 -7.58 -21.53 -14.31
N GLU A 544 -7.28 -22.45 -13.38
CA GLU A 544 -8.25 -23.13 -12.52
C GLU A 544 -8.59 -22.37 -11.22
N ASP A 545 -7.81 -21.34 -10.84
CA ASP A 545 -7.89 -20.70 -9.51
C ASP A 545 -8.76 -19.46 -9.41
N VAL A 546 -9.34 -18.96 -10.51
CA VAL A 546 -10.22 -17.77 -10.52
C VAL A 546 -11.54 -18.08 -11.23
N PHE A 547 -12.66 -17.58 -10.71
CA PHE A 547 -13.93 -17.55 -11.43
C PHE A 547 -14.50 -16.12 -11.48
N SER A 548 -15.31 -15.84 -12.51
CA SER A 548 -16.00 -14.56 -12.61
C SER A 548 -17.46 -14.70 -12.20
N THR A 549 -18.03 -13.67 -11.59
CA THR A 549 -19.44 -13.60 -11.22
C THR A 549 -19.99 -12.21 -11.50
N ARG A 550 -21.30 -12.02 -11.33
CA ARG A 550 -21.96 -10.71 -11.48
C ARG A 550 -22.78 -10.37 -10.25
N LEU A 551 -22.55 -9.18 -9.72
CA LEU A 551 -23.38 -8.60 -8.66
C LEU A 551 -24.52 -7.79 -9.28
N ALA A 552 -25.70 -7.83 -8.65
CA ALA A 552 -26.81 -6.99 -9.04
C ALA A 552 -26.47 -5.51 -8.81
N ALA A 553 -25.89 -5.21 -7.66
CA ALA A 553 -25.47 -3.87 -7.31
C ALA A 553 -24.28 -3.83 -6.34
N VAL A 554 -23.55 -2.72 -6.41
CA VAL A 554 -22.57 -2.27 -5.42
C VAL A 554 -22.99 -0.86 -5.03
N GLU A 555 -23.25 -0.65 -3.74
CA GLU A 555 -23.80 0.59 -3.20
C GLU A 555 -22.77 1.27 -2.31
N PHE A 556 -22.48 2.52 -2.67
CA PHE A 556 -21.72 3.49 -1.89
C PHE A 556 -22.69 4.58 -1.41
N LYS A 557 -22.26 5.43 -0.47
CA LYS A 557 -23.11 6.50 0.08
C LYS A 557 -23.74 7.40 -1.00
N GLY A 558 -23.00 7.74 -2.06
CA GLY A 558 -23.44 8.63 -3.14
C GLY A 558 -23.83 7.97 -4.47
N ALA A 559 -23.59 6.67 -4.63
CA ALA A 559 -23.70 5.99 -5.92
C ALA A 559 -24.08 4.51 -5.82
N THR A 560 -24.83 4.05 -6.82
CA THR A 560 -25.10 2.62 -7.04
C THR A 560 -24.55 2.22 -8.41
N MET A 561 -23.69 1.21 -8.42
CA MET A 561 -23.19 0.55 -9.63
C MET A 561 -23.99 -0.74 -9.82
N ARG A 562 -24.59 -0.94 -11.01
CA ARG A 562 -25.43 -2.12 -11.29
C ARG A 562 -24.76 -3.06 -12.27
N GLY A 563 -25.03 -4.36 -12.14
CA GLY A 563 -24.53 -5.39 -13.06
C GLY A 563 -23.00 -5.53 -13.03
N VAL A 564 -22.40 -5.34 -11.85
CA VAL A 564 -20.95 -5.26 -11.67
C VAL A 564 -20.33 -6.64 -11.85
N ARG A 565 -19.31 -6.73 -12.71
CA ARG A 565 -18.50 -7.95 -12.83
C ARG A 565 -17.51 -8.03 -11.67
N ALA A 566 -17.50 -9.17 -10.98
CA ALA A 566 -16.54 -9.48 -9.94
C ALA A 566 -15.69 -10.70 -10.32
N LEU A 567 -14.44 -10.74 -9.87
CA LEU A 567 -13.59 -11.93 -9.89
C LEU A 567 -13.47 -12.47 -8.47
N VAL A 568 -13.41 -13.79 -8.34
CA VAL A 568 -13.26 -14.49 -7.06
C VAL A 568 -12.12 -15.48 -7.18
N HIS A 569 -11.15 -15.39 -6.29
CA HIS A 569 -10.02 -16.32 -6.22
C HIS A 569 -10.41 -17.54 -5.35
N LYS A 570 -10.10 -18.76 -5.83
CA LYS A 570 -10.45 -20.02 -5.16
C LYS A 570 -9.44 -20.43 -4.09
N GLY A 571 -8.18 -20.05 -4.25
CA GLY A 571 -7.08 -20.23 -3.30
C GLY A 571 -6.65 -18.93 -2.62
N GLU A 572 -5.45 -18.92 -2.03
CA GLU A 572 -4.83 -17.70 -1.50
C GLU A 572 -4.74 -16.62 -2.58
N LEU A 573 -5.02 -15.37 -2.22
CA LEU A 573 -4.93 -14.27 -3.18
C LEU A 573 -3.47 -14.09 -3.60
N PRO A 574 -3.19 -13.76 -4.87
CA PRO A 574 -1.85 -13.40 -5.27
C PRO A 574 -1.39 -12.16 -4.49
N GLN A 575 -0.09 -12.07 -4.17
CA GLN A 575 0.49 -11.03 -3.30
C GLN A 575 0.20 -9.59 -3.77
N ASP A 576 0.01 -9.35 -5.07
CA ASP A 576 -0.32 -8.04 -5.64
C ASP A 576 -1.76 -7.58 -5.34
N ILE A 577 -2.66 -8.51 -5.06
CA ILE A 577 -4.05 -8.27 -4.67
C ILE A 577 -4.23 -8.57 -3.19
N GLU A 578 -3.16 -8.76 -2.43
CA GLU A 578 -3.25 -9.07 -1.01
C GLU A 578 -4.17 -8.04 -0.33
N LEU A 579 -5.20 -8.61 0.30
CA LEU A 579 -6.26 -7.90 0.98
C LEU A 579 -5.97 -8.04 2.45
N ALA A 580 -6.09 -6.96 3.21
CA ALA A 580 -6.06 -7.03 4.67
C ALA A 580 -7.13 -8.01 5.19
N GLU A 581 -6.91 -8.65 6.34
CA GLU A 581 -7.84 -9.64 6.89
C GLU A 581 -9.28 -9.09 7.01
N ALA A 582 -9.42 -7.81 7.36
CA ALA A 582 -10.71 -7.13 7.46
C ALA A 582 -11.39 -6.86 6.10
N ALA A 583 -10.64 -6.85 4.99
CA ALA A 583 -11.17 -6.51 3.67
C ALA A 583 -11.91 -7.68 3.01
N GLY A 584 -13.15 -7.43 2.55
CA GLY A 584 -13.95 -8.40 1.80
C GLY A 584 -13.62 -8.47 0.30
N GLY A 585 -12.87 -7.50 -0.21
CA GLY A 585 -12.54 -7.40 -1.63
C GLY A 585 -11.72 -6.16 -1.99
N ALA A 586 -11.51 -5.94 -3.28
CA ALA A 586 -10.95 -4.72 -3.87
C ALA A 586 -11.91 -4.11 -4.91
N ALA A 587 -12.14 -2.80 -4.80
CA ALA A 587 -12.80 -1.99 -5.80
C ALA A 587 -11.78 -1.49 -6.84
N CYS A 588 -11.94 -1.94 -8.08
CA CYS A 588 -11.05 -1.58 -9.18
C CYS A 588 -11.52 -0.30 -9.89
N ALA A 589 -10.63 0.44 -10.55
CA ALA A 589 -10.99 1.65 -11.31
C ALA A 589 -12.08 1.42 -12.38
N GLN A 590 -12.27 0.18 -12.83
CA GLN A 590 -13.30 -0.20 -13.79
C GLN A 590 -14.71 -0.33 -13.18
N LEU A 591 -14.82 -0.45 -11.85
CA LEU A 591 -16.10 -0.36 -11.14
C LEU A 591 -16.81 0.96 -11.40
N LEU A 592 -15.99 2.00 -11.57
CA LEU A 592 -16.41 3.38 -11.64
C LEU A 592 -16.71 3.83 -13.08
N ASP A 593 -16.71 2.92 -14.06
CA ASP A 593 -17.10 3.27 -15.43
C ASP A 593 -18.56 3.76 -15.51
N GLY A 594 -18.84 4.73 -16.39
CA GLY A 594 -20.22 5.09 -16.73
C GLY A 594 -20.76 6.41 -16.17
N GLY A 595 -20.00 7.51 -16.27
CA GLY A 595 -20.45 8.82 -15.77
C GLY A 595 -20.38 8.87 -14.25
N THR A 596 -19.20 8.55 -13.72
CA THR A 596 -18.92 8.56 -12.28
C THR A 596 -17.88 9.63 -11.98
N LEU A 597 -18.03 10.25 -10.83
CA LEU A 597 -17.05 11.12 -10.21
C LEU A 597 -16.57 10.42 -8.94
N LEU A 598 -15.26 10.23 -8.84
CA LEU A 598 -14.58 9.84 -7.62
C LEU A 598 -13.73 11.01 -7.14
N CYS A 599 -13.89 11.39 -5.88
CA CYS A 599 -13.04 12.35 -5.20
C CYS A 599 -12.41 11.62 -4.00
N LEU A 600 -11.09 11.46 -4.02
CA LEU A 600 -10.34 10.82 -2.95
C LEU A 600 -9.55 11.90 -2.21
N ASP A 601 -9.95 12.18 -0.97
CA ASP A 601 -9.32 13.13 -0.06
C ASP A 601 -8.68 12.34 1.07
N VAL A 602 -7.44 11.89 0.83
CA VAL A 602 -6.66 11.12 1.80
C VAL A 602 -6.29 11.96 3.03
N PRO A 603 -5.87 13.25 2.91
CA PRO A 603 -5.67 14.09 4.10
C PRO A 603 -6.91 14.22 4.99
N GLY A 604 -8.10 14.28 4.37
CA GLY A 604 -9.38 14.34 5.09
C GLY A 604 -9.99 12.98 5.44
N ASP A 605 -9.26 11.87 5.24
CA ASP A 605 -9.70 10.49 5.47
C ASP A 605 -11.09 10.18 4.91
N ARG A 606 -11.36 10.65 3.68
CA ARG A 606 -12.68 10.55 3.08
C ARG A 606 -12.64 10.34 1.57
N VAL A 607 -13.68 9.67 1.09
CA VAL A 607 -13.91 9.44 -0.34
C VAL A 607 -15.35 9.77 -0.70
N SER A 608 -15.55 10.37 -1.87
CA SER A 608 -16.86 10.63 -2.45
C SER A 608 -16.96 9.92 -3.78
N ILE A 609 -17.97 9.06 -3.92
CA ILE A 609 -18.30 8.40 -5.18
C ILE A 609 -19.73 8.80 -5.56
N SER A 610 -19.87 9.51 -6.67
CA SER A 610 -21.15 10.03 -7.14
C SER A 610 -21.34 9.81 -8.63
N ARG A 611 -22.60 9.78 -9.09
CA ARG A 611 -22.92 9.76 -10.52
C ARG A 611 -22.92 11.19 -11.05
N LEU A 612 -22.35 11.38 -12.23
CA LEU A 612 -22.41 12.63 -12.97
C LEU A 612 -23.78 12.78 -13.65
N ASP A 613 -24.49 13.87 -13.35
CA ASP A 613 -25.83 14.14 -13.89
C ASP A 613 -25.81 14.59 -15.37
N LYS A 614 -24.65 15.07 -15.86
CA LYS A 614 -24.46 15.56 -17.24
C LYS A 614 -23.27 14.87 -17.90
N TYR A 615 -23.38 14.64 -19.22
CA TYR A 615 -22.28 14.15 -20.05
C TYR A 615 -21.13 15.17 -20.02
N PHE A 616 -19.94 14.72 -19.63
CA PHE A 616 -18.72 15.49 -19.87
C PHE A 616 -18.12 14.95 -21.17
N THR A 617 -18.22 15.75 -22.24
CA THR A 617 -17.64 15.44 -23.55
C THR A 617 -16.17 15.80 -23.59
#